data_AF-A0A9Q3AHG6-F1
#
_entry.id   AF-A0A9Q3AHG6-F1
#
_cell.length_a   1.000
_cell.length_b   1.000
_cell.length_c   1.000
_cell.angle_alpha   90.00
_cell.angle_beta   90.00
_cell.angle_gamma   90.00
#
_symmetry.space_group_name_H-M   'P 1'
#
loop_
_entity.id
_entity.type
_entity.pdbx_description
1 polymer ?
#
loop_
_entity_poly.entity_id
_entity_poly.type
_entity_poly.pdbx_seq_one_letter_code
_entity_poly.pdbx_strand_id
1 'polypeptide(L)'
;MQQLFPYGDEIAPRTRFPEFSDSGGWVKRKISDLVKRVVRPVDVEADTKYREIGIRSHGKGVFHKEPVLGASLGDKRVFWVEENTLVINIVFAWEQAVAVTSVDENGMIASHRFPMYEAVERISDVNFLKYFFLTSKGKELLGIASPGGAGRNKTLGQKDFENLELLMPARVEEQVKISSCLSSIDNFILVQGKKVDGLKLHKKGLLQKILPALNEVSA
;
A
#
# COMPACT_ATOMS: atom_id res chain seq x y z
N MET A 1 -12.04 5.69 9.94
CA MET A 1 -10.65 5.32 10.30
C MET A 1 -10.20 5.88 11.64
N GLN A 2 -10.45 7.16 11.97
CA GLN A 2 -9.85 7.84 13.13
C GLN A 2 -10.12 7.22 14.52
N GLN A 3 -11.13 6.37 14.70
CA GLN A 3 -11.46 5.81 16.02
C GLN A 3 -10.88 4.42 16.30
N LEU A 4 -10.39 3.71 15.27
CA LEU A 4 -9.78 2.37 15.40
C LEU A 4 -8.27 2.41 15.64
N PHE A 5 -7.69 3.61 15.62
CA PHE A 5 -6.30 3.86 15.97
C PHE A 5 -6.25 5.01 17.01
N PRO A 6 -5.26 5.02 17.90
CA PRO A 6 -5.06 6.13 18.83
C PRO A 6 -4.86 7.46 18.10
N TYR A 7 -5.37 8.55 18.69
CA TYR A 7 -5.20 9.90 18.17
C TYR A 7 -4.39 10.77 19.14
N GLY A 8 -3.40 11.50 18.63
CA GLY A 8 -2.51 12.33 19.47
C GLY A 8 -1.70 11.46 20.44
N ASP A 9 -1.76 11.80 21.73
CA ASP A 9 -1.04 11.09 22.81
C ASP A 9 -1.88 9.99 23.48
N GLU A 10 -3.02 9.62 22.89
CA GLU A 10 -3.85 8.52 23.38
C GLU A 10 -3.06 7.19 23.39
N ILE A 11 -3.21 6.42 24.48
CA ILE A 11 -2.53 5.13 24.66
C ILE A 11 -3.34 3.93 24.13
N ALA A 12 -4.54 4.18 23.64
CA ALA A 12 -5.45 3.20 23.05
C ALA A 12 -6.46 3.91 22.13
N PRO A 13 -7.04 3.23 21.13
CA PRO A 13 -8.08 3.81 20.29
C PRO A 13 -9.35 4.10 21.08
N ARG A 14 -10.11 5.11 20.65
CA ARG A 14 -11.42 5.46 21.25
C ARG A 14 -12.47 4.37 21.10
N THR A 15 -12.31 3.51 20.10
CA THR A 15 -13.21 2.38 19.86
C THR A 15 -12.38 1.12 19.61
N ARG A 16 -12.66 0.08 20.40
CA ARG A 16 -12.15 -1.28 20.20
C ARG A 16 -13.32 -2.20 19.85
N PHE A 17 -13.03 -3.30 19.18
CA PHE A 17 -14.06 -4.33 19.00
C PHE A 17 -14.38 -4.95 20.37
N PRO A 18 -15.66 -5.25 20.68
CA PRO A 18 -16.07 -5.72 22.00
C PRO A 18 -15.27 -6.92 22.51
N GLU A 19 -14.94 -7.87 21.63
CA GLU A 19 -14.14 -9.07 21.95
C GLU A 19 -12.71 -8.78 22.42
N PHE A 20 -12.21 -7.56 22.20
CA PHE A 20 -10.88 -7.13 22.62
C PHE A 20 -10.89 -6.15 23.79
N SER A 21 -12.07 -5.75 24.31
CA SER A 21 -12.20 -4.78 25.41
C SER A 21 -11.36 -5.15 26.63
N ASP A 22 -11.36 -6.44 27.00
CA ASP A 22 -10.62 -7.00 28.14
C ASP A 22 -9.30 -7.70 27.74
N SER A 23 -9.00 -7.70 26.43
CA SER A 23 -7.75 -8.25 25.92
C SER A 23 -6.65 -7.19 26.00
N GLY A 24 -5.42 -7.61 26.29
CA GLY A 24 -4.27 -6.76 26.63
C GLY A 24 -4.16 -5.44 25.85
N GLY A 25 -3.53 -4.45 26.47
CA GLY A 25 -3.46 -3.09 25.95
C GLY A 25 -2.69 -2.95 24.63
N TRP A 26 -2.73 -1.75 24.09
CA TRP A 26 -1.84 -1.35 23.01
C TRP A 26 -0.44 -1.11 23.56
N VAL A 27 0.58 -1.55 22.84
CA VAL A 27 1.99 -1.51 23.25
C VAL A 27 2.82 -0.80 22.20
N LYS A 28 3.89 -0.13 22.65
CA LYS A 28 4.91 0.38 21.75
C LYS A 28 5.82 -0.75 21.29
N ARG A 29 6.07 -0.80 19.98
CA ARG A 29 6.98 -1.76 19.32
C ARG A 29 7.76 -1.06 18.22
N LYS A 30 9.02 -1.46 18.07
CA LYS A 30 9.90 -0.96 17.02
C LYS A 30 9.64 -1.72 15.72
N ILE A 31 9.68 -1.05 14.56
CA ILE A 31 9.44 -1.71 13.25
C ILE A 31 10.35 -2.92 13.04
N SER A 32 11.63 -2.82 13.43
CA SER A 32 12.60 -3.92 13.32
C SER A 32 12.17 -5.21 14.03
N ASP A 33 11.29 -5.11 15.03
CA ASP A 33 10.78 -6.27 15.79
C ASP A 33 9.47 -6.81 15.18
N LEU A 34 8.84 -6.04 14.29
CA LEU A 34 7.55 -6.33 13.69
C LEU A 34 7.68 -6.93 12.30
N VAL A 35 8.74 -6.59 11.57
CA VAL A 35 8.90 -7.03 10.17
C VAL A 35 10.33 -7.46 9.87
N LYS A 36 10.49 -8.31 8.86
CA LYS A 36 11.79 -8.70 8.30
C LYS A 36 11.87 -8.23 6.85
N ARG A 37 13.04 -7.72 6.46
CA ARG A 37 13.26 -7.25 5.09
C ARG A 37 13.41 -8.43 4.14
N VAL A 38 12.66 -8.42 3.05
CA VAL A 38 12.69 -9.44 2.00
C VAL A 38 13.49 -8.91 0.82
N VAL A 39 14.48 -9.68 0.38
CA VAL A 39 15.38 -9.31 -0.71
C VAL A 39 15.65 -10.54 -1.58
N ARG A 40 15.07 -10.55 -2.78
CA ARG A 40 15.31 -11.59 -3.78
C ARG A 40 15.71 -10.97 -5.11
N PRO A 41 17.01 -10.75 -5.37
CA PRO A 41 17.48 -10.13 -6.59
C PRO A 41 17.05 -10.92 -7.84
N VAL A 42 16.91 -10.22 -8.96
CA VAL A 42 16.72 -10.86 -10.27
C VAL A 42 18.01 -10.74 -11.07
N ASP A 43 18.48 -11.86 -11.59
CA ASP A 43 19.47 -11.88 -12.67
C ASP A 43 18.73 -11.61 -13.97
N VAL A 44 18.84 -10.37 -14.46
CA VAL A 44 18.06 -9.90 -15.61
C VAL A 44 18.61 -10.51 -16.89
N GLU A 45 17.76 -11.23 -17.61
CA GLU A 45 18.04 -11.76 -18.95
C GLU A 45 17.54 -10.78 -20.01
N ALA A 46 18.39 -10.47 -21.00
CA ALA A 46 18.14 -9.39 -21.95
C ALA A 46 16.88 -9.61 -22.82
N ASP A 47 16.60 -10.86 -23.17
CA ASP A 47 15.52 -11.32 -24.04
C ASP A 47 14.23 -11.73 -23.29
N THR A 48 14.29 -11.81 -21.96
CA THR A 48 13.13 -12.09 -21.13
C THR A 48 12.29 -10.83 -20.89
N LYS A 49 10.96 -10.96 -20.92
CA LYS A 49 10.04 -9.87 -20.58
C LYS A 49 9.76 -9.86 -19.09
N TYR A 50 9.86 -8.68 -18.49
CA TYR A 50 9.53 -8.44 -17.10
C TYR A 50 8.43 -7.40 -16.98
N ARG A 51 7.52 -7.60 -16.03
CA ARG A 51 6.52 -6.61 -15.65
C ARG A 51 6.91 -5.99 -14.32
N GLU A 52 7.11 -4.68 -14.32
CA GLU A 52 7.42 -3.94 -13.10
C GLU A 52 6.15 -3.52 -12.35
N ILE A 53 6.24 -3.50 -11.02
CA ILE A 53 5.26 -2.82 -10.18
C ILE A 53 5.64 -1.36 -9.93
N GLY A 54 4.66 -0.55 -9.53
CA GLY A 54 4.86 0.75 -8.90
C GLY A 54 3.85 0.95 -7.76
N ILE A 55 4.17 1.85 -6.83
CA ILE A 55 3.30 2.13 -5.67
C ILE A 55 2.77 3.55 -5.77
N ARG A 56 1.44 3.71 -5.71
CA ARG A 56 0.79 5.02 -5.73
C ARG A 56 0.80 5.64 -4.33
N SER A 57 1.06 6.95 -4.27
CA SER A 57 0.90 7.73 -3.03
C SER A 57 -0.54 7.69 -2.50
N HIS A 58 -0.71 8.08 -1.24
CA HIS A 58 -1.99 8.16 -0.53
C HIS A 58 -2.73 6.81 -0.41
N GLY A 59 -1.98 5.72 -0.24
CA GLY A 59 -2.56 4.38 -0.04
C GLY A 59 -3.35 3.83 -1.23
N LYS A 60 -3.11 4.34 -2.45
CA LYS A 60 -3.85 3.93 -3.67
C LYS A 60 -3.37 2.60 -4.27
N GLY A 61 -2.56 1.84 -3.53
CA GLY A 61 -2.14 0.49 -3.87
C GLY A 61 -1.05 0.39 -4.93
N VAL A 62 -0.81 -0.86 -5.33
CA VAL A 62 0.11 -1.25 -6.39
C VAL A 62 -0.53 -0.94 -7.75
N PHE A 63 0.29 -0.54 -8.72
CA PHE A 63 -0.09 -0.54 -10.13
C PHE A 63 0.96 -1.29 -10.94
N HIS A 64 0.52 -1.91 -12.02
CA HIS A 64 1.38 -2.71 -12.89
C HIS A 64 1.76 -1.88 -14.12
N LYS A 65 3.02 -1.94 -14.53
CA LYS A 65 3.48 -1.32 -15.77
C LYS A 65 3.29 -2.25 -16.96
N GLU A 66 3.45 -1.71 -18.16
CA GLU A 66 3.59 -2.53 -19.34
C GLU A 66 4.86 -3.37 -19.27
N PRO A 67 4.83 -4.64 -19.73
CA PRO A 67 6.02 -5.48 -19.78
C PRO A 67 7.11 -4.87 -20.67
N VAL A 68 8.35 -4.95 -20.22
CA VAL A 68 9.55 -4.51 -20.96
C VAL A 68 10.54 -5.66 -21.09
N LEU A 69 11.38 -5.63 -22.12
CA LEU A 69 12.50 -6.56 -22.22
C LEU A 69 13.53 -6.26 -21.14
N GLY A 70 14.23 -7.28 -20.65
CA GLY A 70 15.32 -7.10 -19.67
C GLY A 70 16.39 -6.15 -20.18
N ALA A 71 16.68 -6.16 -21.48
CA ALA A 71 17.60 -5.21 -22.12
C ALA A 71 17.18 -3.72 -21.92
N SER A 72 15.88 -3.44 -21.73
CA SER A 72 15.36 -2.09 -21.49
C SER A 72 15.43 -1.66 -20.02
N LEU A 73 15.75 -2.56 -19.09
CA LEU A 73 15.88 -2.23 -17.66
C LEU A 73 17.20 -1.50 -17.35
N GLY A 74 18.21 -1.61 -18.21
CA GLY A 74 19.55 -1.04 -18.00
C GLY A 74 20.21 -1.56 -16.71
N ASP A 75 20.96 -0.70 -16.02
CA ASP A 75 21.68 -1.06 -14.77
C ASP A 75 20.79 -1.10 -13.52
N LYS A 76 19.48 -1.13 -13.70
CA LYS A 76 18.53 -1.04 -12.60
C LYS A 76 18.54 -2.33 -11.79
N ARG A 77 18.93 -2.23 -10.52
CA ARG A 77 18.69 -3.32 -9.55
C ARG A 77 17.20 -3.51 -9.32
N VAL A 78 16.74 -4.73 -9.63
CA VAL A 78 15.36 -5.17 -9.47
C VAL A 78 15.30 -6.48 -8.68
N PHE A 79 14.15 -6.72 -8.06
CA PHE A 79 13.91 -7.83 -7.14
C PHE A 79 12.58 -8.48 -7.49
N TRP A 80 12.48 -9.80 -7.34
CA TRP A 80 11.21 -10.49 -7.44
C TRP A 80 10.25 -9.98 -6.38
N VAL A 81 9.02 -9.70 -6.78
CA VAL A 81 7.96 -9.33 -5.84
C VAL A 81 7.54 -10.58 -5.07
N GLU A 82 7.52 -10.46 -3.75
CA GLU A 82 7.05 -11.50 -2.85
C GLU A 82 5.65 -11.13 -2.35
N GLU A 83 4.75 -12.10 -2.35
CA GLU A 83 3.37 -11.96 -1.89
C GLU A 83 3.30 -11.61 -0.40
N ASN A 84 2.22 -10.92 0.01
CA ASN A 84 1.93 -10.62 1.41
C ASN A 84 3.07 -9.86 2.13
N THR A 85 3.74 -8.97 1.39
CA THR A 85 4.77 -8.09 1.94
C THR A 85 4.30 -6.64 1.96
N LEU A 86 4.63 -5.92 3.03
CA LEU A 86 4.50 -4.47 3.07
C LEU A 86 5.57 -3.88 2.15
N VAL A 87 5.13 -3.18 1.10
CA VAL A 87 6.01 -2.52 0.14
C VAL A 87 5.92 -0.99 0.28
N ILE A 88 7.08 -0.34 0.33
CA ILE A 88 7.18 1.11 0.54
C ILE A 88 7.96 1.73 -0.60
N ASN A 89 7.40 2.75 -1.26
CA ASN A 89 8.17 3.56 -2.18
C ASN A 89 8.96 4.63 -1.43
N ILE A 90 10.27 4.42 -1.28
CA ILE A 90 11.11 5.30 -0.46
C ILE A 90 11.13 6.76 -0.91
N VAL A 91 10.85 7.05 -2.19
CA VAL A 91 10.86 8.43 -2.72
C VAL A 91 9.58 9.19 -2.36
N PHE A 92 8.48 8.47 -2.16
CA PHE A 92 7.15 9.03 -1.90
C PHE A 92 6.54 8.49 -0.60
N ALA A 93 7.35 7.91 0.28
CA ALA A 93 6.89 7.33 1.54
C ALA A 93 6.19 8.37 2.42
N TRP A 94 6.71 9.60 2.48
CA TRP A 94 6.10 10.73 3.18
C TRP A 94 4.73 11.17 2.59
N GLU A 95 4.42 10.80 1.34
CA GLU A 95 3.09 10.91 0.74
C GLU A 95 2.28 9.61 0.89
N GLN A 96 2.65 8.73 1.82
CA GLN A 96 2.00 7.45 2.09
C GLN A 96 1.94 6.54 0.86
N ALA A 97 3.03 6.48 0.08
CA ALA A 97 3.20 5.48 -0.96
C ALA A 97 3.58 4.12 -0.35
N VAL A 98 2.59 3.50 0.29
CA VAL A 98 2.66 2.21 0.98
C VAL A 98 1.56 1.28 0.47
N ALA A 99 1.87 0.00 0.30
CA ALA A 99 0.91 -1.02 -0.12
C ALA A 99 1.28 -2.39 0.46
N VAL A 100 0.38 -3.37 0.30
CA VAL A 100 0.67 -4.78 0.54
C VAL A 100 0.54 -5.51 -0.79
N THR A 101 1.53 -6.33 -1.13
CA THR A 101 1.52 -7.15 -2.35
C THR A 101 0.62 -8.37 -2.17
N SER A 102 0.15 -8.91 -3.29
CA SER A 102 -0.77 -10.05 -3.34
C SER A 102 -0.35 -11.04 -4.40
N VAL A 103 -1.13 -12.11 -4.56
CA VAL A 103 -1.00 -13.06 -5.67
C VAL A 103 -1.00 -12.39 -7.05
N ASP A 104 -1.62 -11.22 -7.20
CA ASP A 104 -1.69 -10.48 -8.47
C ASP A 104 -0.32 -10.00 -8.95
N GLU A 105 0.67 -9.89 -8.05
CA GLU A 105 2.03 -9.48 -8.36
C GLU A 105 3.02 -10.65 -8.52
N ASN A 106 2.56 -11.90 -8.45
CA ASN A 106 3.43 -13.07 -8.60
C ASN A 106 4.11 -13.07 -9.99
N GLY A 107 5.44 -13.23 -9.99
CA GLY A 107 6.27 -13.17 -11.21
C GLY A 107 6.55 -11.75 -11.72
N MET A 108 6.15 -10.71 -10.98
CA MET A 108 6.52 -9.32 -11.29
C MET A 108 7.81 -8.92 -10.55
N ILE A 109 8.37 -7.78 -10.95
CA ILE A 109 9.60 -7.23 -10.38
C ILE A 109 9.41 -5.84 -9.79
N ALA A 110 10.18 -5.54 -8.74
CA ALA A 110 10.21 -4.26 -8.07
C ALA A 110 11.61 -3.62 -8.15
N SER A 111 11.66 -2.30 -8.28
CA SER A 111 12.91 -1.53 -8.17
C SER A 111 13.49 -1.61 -6.75
N HIS A 112 14.81 -1.46 -6.60
CA HIS A 112 15.46 -1.24 -5.28
C HIS A 112 14.83 -0.10 -4.44
N ARG A 113 14.08 0.81 -5.07
CA ARG A 113 13.32 1.88 -4.40
C ARG A 113 12.08 1.39 -3.67
N PHE A 114 11.71 0.12 -3.82
CA PHE A 114 10.53 -0.51 -3.24
C PHE A 114 10.95 -1.65 -2.29
N PRO A 115 11.61 -1.37 -1.15
CA PRO A 115 11.85 -2.39 -0.14
C PRO A 115 10.54 -3.05 0.28
N MET A 116 10.62 -4.37 0.43
CA MET A 116 9.54 -5.24 0.84
C MET A 116 9.85 -5.81 2.22
N TYR A 117 8.81 -5.93 3.05
CA TYR A 117 8.92 -6.43 4.41
C TYR A 117 7.83 -7.46 4.70
N GLU A 118 8.21 -8.63 5.18
CA GLU A 118 7.28 -9.64 5.69
C GLU A 118 6.98 -9.39 7.17
N ALA A 119 5.76 -9.71 7.60
CA ALA A 119 5.42 -9.65 9.03
C ALA A 119 6.14 -10.75 9.81
N VAL A 120 6.58 -10.44 11.03
CA VAL A 120 7.00 -11.47 11.98
C VAL A 120 5.77 -12.21 12.47
N GLU A 121 5.77 -13.52 12.24
CA GLU A 121 4.65 -14.40 12.56
C GLU A 121 4.20 -14.24 14.02
N ARG A 122 2.88 -14.19 14.22
CA ARG A 122 2.23 -14.02 15.54
C ARG A 122 2.52 -12.70 16.27
N ILE A 123 3.33 -11.81 15.70
CA ILE A 123 3.65 -10.50 16.29
C ILE A 123 2.93 -9.38 15.54
N SER A 124 2.93 -9.42 14.20
CA SER A 124 2.38 -8.35 13.39
C SER A 124 1.56 -8.85 12.20
N ASP A 125 0.75 -7.96 11.64
CA ASP A 125 0.02 -8.14 10.38
C ASP A 125 0.39 -7.00 9.40
N VAL A 126 0.85 -7.34 8.19
CA VAL A 126 1.24 -6.34 7.18
C VAL A 126 0.07 -5.45 6.74
N ASN A 127 -1.16 -5.97 6.76
CA ASN A 127 -2.34 -5.18 6.42
C ASN A 127 -2.67 -4.16 7.51
N PHE A 128 -2.55 -4.53 8.79
CA PHE A 128 -2.62 -3.60 9.90
C PHE A 128 -1.56 -2.50 9.78
N LEU A 129 -0.30 -2.87 9.51
CA LEU A 129 0.79 -1.89 9.32
C LEU A 129 0.50 -0.93 8.16
N LYS A 130 0.01 -1.44 7.02
CA LYS A 130 -0.46 -0.61 5.90
C LYS A 130 -1.47 0.43 6.39
N TYR A 131 -2.53 0.01 7.06
CA TYR A 131 -3.56 0.94 7.56
C TYR A 131 -3.04 1.91 8.61
N PHE A 132 -2.17 1.46 9.51
CA PHE A 132 -1.50 2.33 10.47
C PHE A 132 -0.75 3.46 9.76
N PHE A 133 0.01 3.15 8.70
CA PHE A 133 0.72 4.14 7.91
C PHE A 133 -0.19 5.10 7.12
N LEU A 134 -1.46 4.73 6.92
CA LEU A 134 -2.48 5.61 6.34
C LEU A 134 -3.10 6.60 7.35
N THR A 135 -2.86 6.42 8.65
CA THR A 135 -3.29 7.37 9.68
C THR A 135 -2.43 8.64 9.69
N SER A 136 -2.89 9.70 10.37
CA SER A 136 -2.10 10.92 10.58
C SER A 136 -0.77 10.64 11.28
N LYS A 137 -0.78 9.77 12.30
CA LYS A 137 0.45 9.38 13.02
C LYS A 137 1.39 8.58 12.14
N GLY A 138 0.85 7.63 11.37
CA GLY A 138 1.62 6.88 10.38
C GLY A 138 2.29 7.79 9.34
N LYS A 139 1.56 8.80 8.85
CA LYS A 139 2.10 9.82 7.93
C LYS A 139 3.24 10.63 8.56
N GLU A 140 3.05 11.06 9.80
CA GLU A 140 4.09 11.78 10.57
C GLU A 140 5.36 10.95 10.68
N LEU A 141 5.25 9.67 11.08
CA LEU A 141 6.39 8.76 11.22
C LEU A 141 7.10 8.50 9.88
N LEU A 142 6.36 8.33 8.78
CA LEU A 142 6.95 8.24 7.44
C LEU A 142 7.67 9.53 7.03
N GLY A 143 7.15 10.68 7.46
CA GLY A 143 7.80 11.98 7.30
C GLY A 143 9.12 12.07 8.07
N ILE A 144 9.14 11.63 9.33
CA ILE A 144 10.35 11.57 10.18
C ILE A 144 11.42 10.68 9.55
N ALA A 145 11.03 9.49 9.08
CA ALA A 145 11.95 8.55 8.44
C ALA A 145 12.38 8.96 7.02
N SER A 146 11.87 10.07 6.48
CA SER A 146 12.20 10.59 5.15
C SER A 146 12.96 11.91 5.23
N PRO A 147 14.21 11.92 5.77
CA PRO A 147 15.00 13.14 5.88
C PRO A 147 15.29 13.72 4.48
N GLY A 148 15.22 15.04 4.37
CA GLY A 148 15.46 15.75 3.11
C GLY A 148 15.18 17.26 3.24
N GLY A 149 15.93 18.06 2.48
CA GLY A 149 15.85 19.54 2.49
C GLY A 149 14.61 20.11 1.78
N ALA A 150 14.64 21.41 1.47
CA ALA A 150 13.53 22.10 0.81
C ALA A 150 13.16 21.45 -0.55
N GLY A 151 11.87 21.16 -0.76
CA GLY A 151 11.34 20.56 -2.00
C GLY A 151 10.91 19.10 -1.87
N ARG A 152 10.84 18.37 -3.00
CA ARG A 152 10.38 16.97 -3.07
C ARG A 152 11.50 15.92 -2.93
N ASN A 153 12.71 16.33 -2.58
CA ASN A 153 13.86 15.42 -2.37
C ASN A 153 13.87 14.85 -0.95
N LYS A 154 12.81 14.11 -0.59
CA LYS A 154 12.68 13.41 0.69
C LYS A 154 12.69 11.91 0.42
N THR A 155 13.77 11.24 0.79
CA THR A 155 13.91 9.78 0.61
C THR A 155 13.89 9.12 1.97
N LEU A 156 13.06 8.08 2.11
CA LEU A 156 12.98 7.28 3.31
C LEU A 156 14.30 6.52 3.54
N GLY A 157 14.93 6.79 4.69
CA GLY A 157 16.03 5.99 5.20
C GLY A 157 15.49 4.67 5.73
N GLN A 158 15.92 3.54 5.17
CA GLN A 158 15.40 2.22 5.59
C GLN A 158 15.74 1.92 7.05
N LYS A 159 16.93 2.29 7.52
CA LYS A 159 17.31 2.17 8.93
C LYS A 159 16.47 3.07 9.83
N ASP A 160 16.17 4.30 9.39
CA ASP A 160 15.34 5.23 10.15
C ASP A 160 13.90 4.70 10.26
N PHE A 161 13.38 4.15 9.17
CA PHE A 161 12.10 3.45 9.15
C PHE A 161 12.09 2.25 10.09
N GLU A 162 13.06 1.34 9.99
CA GLU A 162 13.21 0.18 10.89
C GLU A 162 13.33 0.61 12.36
N ASN A 163 13.77 1.83 12.63
CA ASN A 163 13.89 2.40 13.97
C ASN A 163 12.63 3.09 14.51
N LEU A 164 11.59 3.27 13.71
CA LEU A 164 10.34 3.88 14.16
C LEU A 164 9.64 3.02 15.22
N GLU A 165 9.00 3.67 16.19
CA GLU A 165 8.15 3.02 17.19
C GLU A 165 6.67 3.27 16.90
N LEU A 166 5.87 2.20 16.97
CA LEU A 166 4.44 2.20 16.72
C LEU A 166 3.70 1.79 17.97
N LEU A 167 2.61 2.49 18.28
CA LEU A 167 1.62 2.04 19.24
C LEU A 167 0.61 1.16 18.51
N MET A 168 0.50 -0.10 18.91
CA MET A 168 -0.32 -1.12 18.22
C MET A 168 -0.91 -2.14 19.19
N PRO A 169 -1.97 -2.88 18.81
CA PRO A 169 -2.50 -3.96 19.63
C PRO A 169 -1.42 -4.99 19.96
N ALA A 170 -1.31 -5.39 21.24
CA ALA A 170 -0.35 -6.42 21.65
C ALA A 170 -0.65 -7.80 21.05
N ARG A 171 -1.92 -8.05 20.69
CA ARG A 171 -2.40 -9.31 20.10
C ARG A 171 -2.55 -9.17 18.60
N VAL A 172 -1.96 -10.09 17.85
CA VAL A 172 -2.05 -10.11 16.38
C VAL A 172 -3.49 -10.32 15.91
N GLU A 173 -4.32 -11.00 16.72
CA GLU A 173 -5.73 -11.25 16.41
C GLU A 173 -6.54 -9.94 16.33
N GLU A 174 -6.25 -8.95 17.19
CA GLU A 174 -6.88 -7.63 17.14
C GLU A 174 -6.38 -6.84 15.91
N GLN A 175 -5.10 -6.96 15.56
CA GLN A 175 -4.55 -6.35 14.34
C GLN A 175 -5.24 -6.89 13.08
N VAL A 176 -5.38 -8.21 12.97
CA VAL A 176 -6.06 -8.88 11.86
C VAL A 176 -7.54 -8.50 11.82
N LYS A 177 -8.22 -8.38 12.97
CA LYS A 177 -9.63 -7.94 12.98
C LYS A 177 -9.77 -6.52 12.44
N ILE A 178 -8.93 -5.60 12.90
CA ILE A 178 -8.92 -4.20 12.44
C ILE A 178 -8.65 -4.17 10.93
N SER A 179 -7.59 -4.85 10.47
CA SER A 179 -7.19 -4.81 9.08
C SER A 179 -8.20 -5.49 8.16
N SER A 180 -8.82 -6.59 8.57
CA SER A 180 -9.89 -7.26 7.82
C SER A 180 -11.14 -6.39 7.71
N CYS A 181 -11.52 -5.70 8.79
CA CYS A 181 -12.64 -4.77 8.77
C CYS A 181 -12.39 -3.65 7.74
N LEU A 182 -11.22 -3.01 7.79
CA LEU A 182 -10.86 -1.93 6.88
C LEU A 182 -10.74 -2.41 5.41
N SER A 183 -10.12 -3.56 5.19
CA SER A 183 -9.99 -4.17 3.86
C SER A 183 -11.35 -4.51 3.25
N SER A 184 -12.32 -4.96 4.05
CA SER A 184 -13.67 -5.25 3.54
C SER A 184 -14.39 -3.98 3.08
N ILE A 185 -14.18 -2.85 3.77
CA ILE A 185 -14.70 -1.54 3.38
C ILE A 185 -14.03 -1.06 2.08
N ASP A 186 -12.71 -1.17 1.98
CA ASP A 186 -11.98 -0.79 0.76
C ASP A 186 -12.43 -1.61 -0.46
N ASN A 187 -12.61 -2.93 -0.28
CA ASN A 187 -13.14 -3.79 -1.33
C ASN A 187 -14.57 -3.38 -1.73
N PHE A 188 -15.42 -3.05 -0.76
CA PHE A 188 -16.77 -2.56 -1.05
C PHE A 188 -16.73 -1.26 -1.86
N ILE A 189 -15.89 -0.29 -1.46
CA ILE A 189 -15.68 0.96 -2.20
C ILE A 189 -15.22 0.68 -3.63
N LEU A 190 -14.23 -0.21 -3.81
CA LEU A 190 -13.69 -0.58 -5.11
C LEU A 190 -14.76 -1.20 -6.02
N VAL A 191 -15.55 -2.14 -5.50
CA VAL A 191 -16.64 -2.79 -6.26
C VAL A 191 -17.71 -1.77 -6.67
N GLN A 192 -18.11 -0.87 -5.78
CA GLN A 192 -19.07 0.18 -6.12
C GLN A 192 -18.49 1.18 -7.15
N GLY A 193 -17.20 1.51 -7.04
CA GLY A 193 -16.50 2.35 -8.02
C GLY A 193 -16.57 1.77 -9.44
N LYS A 194 -16.28 0.47 -9.58
CA LYS A 194 -16.41 -0.25 -10.88
C LYS A 194 -17.83 -0.19 -11.43
N LYS A 195 -18.85 -0.34 -10.57
CA LYS A 195 -20.26 -0.23 -10.98
C LYS A 195 -20.59 1.18 -11.48
N VAL A 196 -20.15 2.22 -10.78
CA VAL A 196 -20.34 3.61 -11.18
C VAL A 196 -19.70 3.87 -12.55
N ASP A 197 -18.48 3.39 -12.78
CA ASP A 197 -17.80 3.60 -14.06
C ASP A 197 -18.45 2.83 -15.21
N GLY A 198 -18.94 1.61 -14.95
CA GLY A 198 -19.77 0.86 -15.91
C GLY A 198 -21.06 1.61 -16.30
N LEU A 199 -21.75 2.20 -15.33
CA LEU A 199 -22.95 3.00 -15.59
C LEU A 199 -22.65 4.28 -16.38
N LYS A 200 -21.52 4.94 -16.13
CA LYS A 200 -21.07 6.09 -16.95
C LYS A 200 -20.82 5.67 -18.39
N LEU A 201 -20.17 4.53 -18.61
CA LEU A 201 -19.92 4.00 -19.95
C LEU A 201 -21.22 3.64 -20.66
N HIS A 202 -22.15 2.98 -19.96
CA HIS A 202 -23.47 2.65 -20.51
C HIS A 202 -24.26 3.91 -20.88
N LYS A 203 -24.30 4.92 -19.99
CA LYS A 203 -24.91 6.23 -20.30
C LYS A 203 -24.31 6.85 -21.55
N LYS A 204 -22.98 6.85 -21.69
CA LYS A 204 -22.30 7.38 -22.89
C LYS A 204 -22.72 6.63 -24.15
N GLY A 205 -22.79 5.30 -24.10
CA GLY A 205 -23.25 4.47 -25.22
C GLY A 205 -24.71 4.71 -25.59
N LEU A 206 -25.61 4.89 -24.60
CA LEU A 206 -27.01 5.22 -24.86
C LEU A 206 -27.17 6.60 -25.51
N LEU A 207 -26.44 7.61 -25.02
CA LEU A 207 -26.47 8.95 -25.62
C LEU A 207 -26.01 8.93 -27.08
N GLN A 208 -25.00 8.13 -27.41
CA GLN A 208 -24.55 7.95 -28.80
C GLN A 208 -25.58 7.24 -29.69
N LYS A 209 -26.46 6.42 -29.13
CA LYS A 209 -27.51 5.70 -29.88
C LYS A 209 -28.81 6.51 -30.02
N ILE A 210 -29.14 7.32 -29.02
CA ILE A 210 -30.40 8.08 -28.95
C ILE A 210 -30.29 9.41 -29.69
N LEU A 211 -29.12 10.04 -29.67
CA LEU A 211 -28.90 11.31 -30.37
C LEU A 211 -28.46 11.02 -31.81
N PRO A 212 -29.06 11.69 -32.82
CA PRO A 212 -28.57 11.59 -34.19
C PRO A 212 -27.09 11.96 -34.25
N ALA A 213 -26.31 11.23 -35.05
CA ALA A 213 -25.01 11.75 -35.45
C ALA A 213 -25.24 13.11 -36.13
N LEU A 214 -24.49 14.14 -35.73
CA LEU A 214 -24.61 15.53 -36.24
C LEU A 214 -24.42 15.70 -37.77
N ASN A 215 -24.32 14.60 -38.52
CA ASN A 215 -24.11 14.57 -39.96
C ASN A 215 -25.32 14.03 -40.77
N GLU A 216 -26.46 13.74 -40.15
CA GLU A 216 -27.68 13.28 -40.87
C GLU A 216 -28.88 14.22 -40.72
N VAL A 217 -28.65 15.54 -40.78
CA VAL A 217 -29.73 16.51 -41.06
C VAL A 217 -29.26 17.43 -42.18
N SER A 218 -29.24 16.89 -43.40
CA SER A 218 -29.05 17.64 -44.64
C SER A 218 -29.84 16.92 -45.74
N ALA A 219 -31.14 17.19 -45.80
CA ALA A 219 -32.00 17.00 -46.97
C ALA A 219 -33.24 17.88 -46.82
#